data_AF-A0A9W6SPJ7-F1
#
_entry.id   AF-A0A9W6SPJ7-F1
#
_cell.length_a   1.000
_cell.length_b   1.000
_cell.length_c   1.000
_cell.angle_alpha   90.00
_cell.angle_beta   90.00
_cell.angle_gamma   90.00
#
_symmetry.space_group_name_H-M   'P 1'
#
loop_
_entity.id
_entity.type
_entity.pdbx_description
1 polymer ?
#
loop_
_entity_poly.entity_id
_entity_poly.type
_entity_poly.pdbx_seq_one_letter_code
_entity_poly.pdbx_strand_id
1 'polypeptide(L)'
;MGLQLPGELTSLLSMIGYDWPESDEQKIFSLAGEWTGMADKINSSVSNLESAARTIIENNSGADIEAFAGEWADHESAAKNIMDATEPTNVISIGLMIAAGVVLALKIQVIIQLILLAIQIAQAIATAAVTFGASLLEIPIFKMITGFIVDQLINMAIEAVLNG
;
A
#
# COMPACT_ATOMS: atom_id res chain seq x y z
N MET A 1 -7.17 7.86 -9.12
CA MET A 1 -8.36 7.96 -8.25
C MET A 1 -8.66 6.56 -7.80
N GLY A 2 -8.60 6.32 -6.50
CA GLY A 2 -8.75 4.98 -5.94
C GLY A 2 -10.15 4.39 -6.13
N LEU A 3 -10.28 3.10 -5.82
CA LEU A 3 -11.51 2.34 -5.96
C LEU A 3 -12.63 2.99 -5.13
N GLN A 4 -13.75 3.24 -5.80
CA GLN A 4 -14.93 3.90 -5.25
C GLN A 4 -16.06 2.90 -5.04
N LEU A 5 -16.85 3.16 -4.01
CA LEU A 5 -18.04 2.37 -3.71
C LEU A 5 -19.23 2.85 -4.57
N PRO A 6 -19.94 1.96 -5.27
CA PRO A 6 -21.21 2.29 -5.92
C PRO A 6 -22.24 2.77 -4.89
N GLY A 7 -23.01 3.82 -5.23
CA GLY A 7 -23.91 4.49 -4.27
C GLY A 7 -24.96 3.58 -3.60
N GLU A 8 -25.43 2.55 -4.31
CA GLU A 8 -26.36 1.53 -3.77
C GLU A 8 -25.72 0.74 -2.61
N LEU A 9 -24.42 0.46 -2.70
CA LEU A 9 -23.67 -0.27 -1.68
C LEU A 9 -23.26 0.64 -0.52
N THR A 10 -23.11 1.95 -0.75
CA THR A 10 -22.83 2.93 0.31
C THR A 10 -23.92 2.95 1.36
N SER A 11 -25.19 2.96 0.94
CA SER A 11 -26.32 2.93 1.85
C SER A 11 -26.34 1.65 2.69
N LEU A 12 -25.96 0.52 2.08
CA LEU A 12 -25.91 -0.78 2.76
C LEU A 12 -24.75 -0.85 3.76
N LEU A 13 -23.58 -0.30 3.41
CA LEU A 13 -22.42 -0.21 4.29
C LEU A 13 -22.71 0.67 5.52
N SER A 14 -23.32 1.84 5.33
CA SER A 14 -23.73 2.70 6.46
C SER A 14 -24.80 2.03 7.32
N MET A 15 -25.67 1.20 6.73
CA MET A 15 -26.70 0.45 7.47
C MET A 15 -26.10 -0.64 8.37
N ILE A 16 -24.91 -1.17 8.05
CA ILE A 16 -24.15 -2.08 8.91
C ILE A 16 -23.18 -1.35 9.84
N GLY A 17 -23.13 -0.02 9.80
CA GLY A 17 -22.38 0.82 10.74
C GLY A 17 -20.93 1.09 10.36
N TYR A 18 -20.55 0.90 9.09
CA TYR A 18 -19.19 1.15 8.62
C TYR A 18 -19.14 2.33 7.66
N ASP A 19 -17.98 2.99 7.64
CA ASP A 19 -17.66 4.04 6.68
C ASP A 19 -16.74 3.50 5.58
N TRP A 20 -16.91 4.02 4.37
CA TRP A 20 -16.05 3.65 3.25
C TRP A 20 -14.68 4.34 3.39
N PRO A 21 -13.55 3.61 3.25
CA PRO A 21 -12.23 4.23 3.30
C PRO A 21 -11.97 5.10 2.07
N GLU A 22 -11.73 6.40 2.30
CA GLU A 22 -11.41 7.38 1.24
C GLU A 22 -9.95 7.34 0.75
N SER A 23 -9.11 6.49 1.34
CA SER A 23 -7.72 6.33 0.95
C SER A 23 -7.60 6.03 -0.56
N ASP A 24 -6.69 6.71 -1.26
CA ASP A 24 -6.45 6.50 -2.70
C ASP A 24 -5.24 5.58 -2.87
N GLU A 25 -5.50 4.29 -3.00
CA GLU A 25 -4.47 3.27 -3.13
C GLU A 25 -3.61 3.45 -4.40
N GLN A 26 -4.17 4.04 -5.46
CA GLN A 26 -3.38 4.35 -6.66
C GLN A 26 -2.37 5.47 -6.39
N LYS A 27 -2.72 6.47 -5.57
CA LYS A 27 -1.77 7.50 -5.15
C LYS A 27 -0.69 6.93 -4.24
N ILE A 28 -1.01 6.00 -3.36
CA ILE A 28 -0.02 5.32 -2.52
C ILE A 28 0.95 4.50 -3.40
N PHE A 29 0.44 3.76 -4.38
CA PHE A 29 1.28 3.07 -5.37
C PHE A 29 2.16 4.04 -6.19
N SER A 30 1.58 5.16 -6.64
CA SER A 30 2.33 6.19 -7.38
C SER A 30 3.46 6.76 -6.54
N LEU A 31 3.18 7.07 -5.28
CA LEU A 31 4.18 7.58 -4.34
C LEU A 31 5.30 6.56 -4.14
N ALA A 32 4.98 5.28 -3.94
CA ALA A 32 5.99 4.23 -3.85
C ALA A 32 6.90 4.19 -5.10
N GLY A 33 6.29 4.26 -6.29
CA GLY A 33 7.03 4.32 -7.55
C GLY A 33 7.94 5.55 -7.68
N GLU A 34 7.49 6.72 -7.22
CA GLU A 34 8.31 7.94 -7.20
C GLU A 34 9.51 7.80 -6.25
N TRP A 35 9.31 7.20 -5.07
CA TRP A 35 10.38 6.94 -4.10
C TRP A 35 11.42 5.95 -4.66
N THR A 36 10.99 4.85 -5.28
CA THR A 36 11.91 3.90 -5.95
C THR A 36 12.66 4.58 -7.10
N GLY A 37 11.96 5.35 -7.95
CA GLY A 37 12.59 6.06 -9.05
C GLY A 37 13.59 7.13 -8.59
N MET A 38 13.40 7.71 -7.41
CA MET A 38 14.40 8.59 -6.78
C MET A 38 15.63 7.80 -6.32
N ALA A 39 15.45 6.65 -5.66
CA ALA A 39 16.55 5.77 -5.26
C ALA A 39 17.42 5.37 -6.46
N ASP A 40 16.79 4.96 -7.57
CA ASP A 40 17.48 4.55 -8.80
C ASP A 40 18.31 5.69 -9.41
N LYS A 41 17.79 6.92 -9.39
CA LYS A 41 18.51 8.10 -9.86
C LYS A 41 19.73 8.38 -8.98
N ILE A 42 19.58 8.31 -7.65
CA ILE A 42 20.68 8.52 -6.71
C ILE A 42 21.77 7.45 -6.92
N ASN A 43 21.38 6.18 -7.02
CA ASN A 43 22.32 5.07 -7.28
C ASN A 43 23.08 5.25 -8.60
N SER A 44 22.37 5.67 -9.65
CA SER A 44 22.99 5.96 -10.95
C SER A 44 23.99 7.13 -10.86
N SER A 45 23.63 8.20 -10.13
CA SER A 45 24.52 9.34 -9.90
C SER A 45 25.76 8.96 -9.09
N VAL A 46 25.62 8.17 -8.02
CA VAL A 46 26.74 7.67 -7.21
C VAL A 46 27.67 6.78 -8.05
N SER A 47 27.12 5.88 -8.87
CA SER A 47 27.93 5.04 -9.78
C SER A 47 28.73 5.87 -10.79
N ASN A 48 28.16 6.95 -11.31
CA ASN A 48 28.87 7.87 -12.21
C ASN A 48 29.99 8.62 -11.48
N LEU A 49 29.72 9.07 -10.26
CA LEU A 49 30.72 9.72 -9.40
C LEU A 49 31.87 8.78 -9.06
N GLU A 50 31.60 7.52 -8.73
CA GLU A 50 32.64 6.52 -8.46
C GLU A 50 33.50 6.26 -9.70
N SER A 51 32.89 6.16 -10.88
CA SER A 51 33.61 5.99 -12.14
C SER A 51 34.52 7.19 -12.45
N ALA A 52 34.03 8.41 -12.21
CA ALA A 52 34.83 9.63 -12.36
C ALA A 52 35.99 9.70 -11.36
N ALA A 53 35.74 9.36 -10.10
CA ALA A 53 36.77 9.31 -9.05
C ALA A 53 37.86 8.28 -9.38
N ARG A 54 37.48 7.06 -9.81
CA ARG A 54 38.44 6.04 -10.29
C ARG A 54 39.28 6.55 -11.44
N THR A 55 38.65 7.19 -12.43
CA THR A 55 39.37 7.77 -13.58
C THR A 55 40.42 8.78 -13.14
N ILE A 56 40.11 9.64 -12.16
CA ILE A 56 41.07 10.62 -11.62
C ILE A 56 42.22 9.92 -10.91
N ILE A 57 41.92 8.93 -10.05
CA ILE A 57 42.91 8.21 -9.25
C ILE A 57 43.84 7.36 -10.14
N GLU A 58 43.32 6.71 -11.17
CA GLU A 58 44.09 5.83 -12.05
C GLU A 58 44.99 6.59 -13.04
N ASN A 59 44.56 7.77 -13.49
CA ASN A 59 45.29 8.55 -14.51
C ASN A 59 46.21 9.62 -13.92
N ASN A 60 46.20 9.85 -12.61
CA ASN A 60 47.01 10.87 -11.96
C ASN A 60 47.78 10.28 -10.77
N SER A 61 48.87 10.94 -10.41
CA SER A 61 49.74 10.51 -9.31
C SER A 61 50.33 11.72 -8.60
N GLY A 62 50.42 11.65 -7.27
CA GLY A 62 50.92 12.74 -6.43
C GLY A 62 50.21 12.77 -5.08
N ALA A 63 50.78 13.51 -4.13
CA ALA A 63 50.26 13.60 -2.75
C ALA A 63 48.80 14.09 -2.70
N ASP A 64 48.40 15.00 -3.60
CA ASP A 64 47.04 15.52 -3.68
C ASP A 64 46.04 14.44 -4.14
N ILE A 65 46.47 13.53 -5.02
CA ILE A 65 45.63 12.42 -5.52
C ILE A 65 45.50 11.32 -4.46
N GLU A 66 46.56 11.04 -3.69
CA GLU A 66 46.49 10.13 -2.54
C GLU A 66 45.57 10.67 -1.43
N ALA A 67 45.63 11.98 -1.16
CA ALA A 67 44.71 12.63 -0.21
C ALA A 67 43.25 12.54 -0.67
N PHE A 68 42.98 12.81 -1.95
CA PHE A 68 41.64 12.63 -2.54
C PHE A 68 41.18 11.17 -2.46
N ALA A 69 42.03 10.21 -2.79
CA ALA A 69 41.70 8.79 -2.71
C ALA A 69 41.38 8.36 -1.28
N GLY A 70 42.10 8.88 -0.29
CA GLY A 70 41.83 8.68 1.13
C GLY A 70 40.45 9.20 1.55
N GLU A 71 40.15 10.45 1.23
CA GLU A 71 38.85 11.08 1.55
C GLU A 71 37.68 10.38 0.83
N TRP A 72 37.88 9.94 -0.41
CA TRP A 72 36.87 9.23 -1.18
C TRP A 72 36.57 7.83 -0.61
N ALA A 73 37.61 7.15 -0.11
CA ALA A 73 37.51 5.82 0.48
C ALA A 73 36.96 5.83 1.92
N ASP A 74 36.92 6.98 2.59
CA ASP A 74 36.40 7.13 3.94
C ASP A 74 34.95 6.62 4.05
N HIS A 75 34.55 6.16 5.23
CA HIS A 75 33.19 5.76 5.55
C HIS A 75 32.22 6.96 5.46
N GLU A 76 32.65 8.16 5.88
CA GLU A 76 31.85 9.39 5.83
C GLU A 76 32.01 10.14 4.50
N SER A 77 32.51 9.49 3.45
CA SER A 77 32.67 10.14 2.16
C SER A 77 31.30 10.57 1.62
N ALA A 78 31.26 11.72 0.93
CA ALA A 78 30.01 12.26 0.41
C ALA A 78 29.24 11.26 -0.48
N ALA A 79 29.96 10.43 -1.25
CA ALA A 79 29.36 9.39 -2.08
C ALA A 79 28.68 8.29 -1.24
N LYS A 80 29.34 7.82 -0.17
CA LYS A 80 28.76 6.80 0.72
C LYS A 80 27.59 7.34 1.53
N ASN A 81 27.69 8.54 2.10
CA ASN A 81 26.59 9.17 2.82
C ASN A 81 25.33 9.34 1.95
N ILE A 82 25.50 9.66 0.66
CA ILE A 82 24.39 9.78 -0.29
C ILE A 82 23.81 8.39 -0.64
N MET A 83 24.67 7.38 -0.76
CA MET A 83 24.25 5.99 -1.02
C MET A 83 23.49 5.39 0.18
N ASP A 84 23.93 5.66 1.40
CA ASP A 84 23.26 5.19 2.62
C ASP A 84 21.84 5.77 2.76
N ALA A 85 21.55 6.91 2.13
CA ALA A 85 20.19 7.47 2.07
C ALA A 85 19.24 6.69 1.13
N THR A 86 19.74 5.85 0.22
CA THR A 86 18.88 5.08 -0.70
C THR A 86 18.36 3.78 -0.10
N GLU A 87 19.05 3.20 0.89
CA GLU A 87 18.61 1.97 1.54
C GLU A 87 17.27 2.16 2.32
N PRO A 88 17.10 3.18 3.19
CA PRO A 88 15.82 3.45 3.85
C PRO A 88 14.70 3.79 2.85
N THR A 89 15.04 4.46 1.75
CA THR A 89 14.12 4.85 0.68
C THR A 89 13.47 3.61 0.04
N ASN A 90 14.23 2.53 -0.15
CA ASN A 90 13.71 1.26 -0.68
C ASN A 90 12.76 0.56 0.30
N VAL A 91 13.09 0.54 1.59
CA VAL A 91 12.22 -0.06 2.63
C VAL A 91 10.88 0.68 2.72
N ILE A 92 10.92 2.02 2.69
CA ILE A 92 9.70 2.84 2.69
C ILE A 92 8.86 2.55 1.44
N SER A 93 9.49 2.45 0.27
CA SER A 93 8.77 2.15 -0.96
C SER A 93 8.06 0.79 -0.91
N ILE A 94 8.75 -0.26 -0.42
CA ILE A 94 8.16 -1.59 -0.24
C ILE A 94 6.96 -1.53 0.71
N GLY A 95 7.10 -0.85 1.85
CA GLY A 95 6.00 -0.67 2.81
C GLY A 95 4.79 0.05 2.20
N LEU A 96 5.02 1.10 1.39
CA LEU A 96 3.95 1.80 0.67
C LEU A 96 3.28 0.89 -0.37
N MET A 97 4.02 0.06 -1.10
CA MET A 97 3.45 -0.89 -2.06
C MET A 97 2.57 -1.94 -1.36
N ILE A 98 3.03 -2.48 -0.23
CA ILE A 98 2.26 -3.45 0.57
C ILE A 98 0.97 -2.77 1.08
N ALA A 99 1.08 -1.58 1.69
CA ALA A 99 -0.08 -0.85 2.19
C ALA A 99 -1.10 -0.55 1.08
N ALA A 100 -0.64 -0.11 -0.09
CA ALA A 100 -1.51 0.14 -1.23
C ALA A 100 -2.23 -1.14 -1.71
N GLY A 101 -1.49 -2.25 -1.83
CA GLY A 101 -2.05 -3.54 -2.23
C GLY A 101 -3.07 -4.08 -1.23
N VAL A 102 -2.78 -3.96 0.06
CA VAL A 102 -3.67 -4.41 1.14
C VAL A 102 -4.95 -3.57 1.18
N VAL A 103 -4.86 -2.24 1.06
CA VAL A 103 -6.04 -1.36 1.01
C VAL A 103 -6.91 -1.68 -0.21
N LEU A 104 -6.29 -1.90 -1.37
CA LEU A 104 -7.02 -2.31 -2.58
C LEU A 104 -7.77 -3.63 -2.37
N ALA A 105 -7.08 -4.64 -1.83
CA ALA A 105 -7.66 -5.95 -1.57
C ALA A 105 -8.82 -5.86 -0.56
N LEU A 106 -8.64 -5.11 0.53
CA LEU A 106 -9.69 -4.85 1.52
C LEU A 106 -10.93 -4.26 0.88
N LYS A 107 -10.78 -3.19 0.09
CA LYS A 107 -11.91 -2.52 -0.59
C LYS A 107 -12.66 -3.48 -1.52
N ILE A 108 -11.94 -4.30 -2.29
CA ILE A 108 -12.54 -5.30 -3.18
C ILE A 108 -13.35 -6.32 -2.37
N GLN A 109 -12.78 -6.85 -1.29
CA GLN A 109 -13.46 -7.84 -0.44
C GLN A 109 -14.71 -7.25 0.23
N VAL A 110 -14.64 -6.01 0.72
CA VAL A 110 -15.81 -5.31 1.29
C VAL A 110 -16.91 -5.15 0.23
N ILE A 111 -16.59 -4.76 -1.01
CA ILE A 111 -17.58 -4.68 -2.09
C ILE A 111 -18.25 -6.04 -2.34
N ILE A 112 -17.47 -7.13 -2.39
CA ILE A 112 -18.00 -8.48 -2.57
C ILE A 112 -18.99 -8.83 -1.45
N GLN A 113 -18.64 -8.55 -0.19
CA GLN A 113 -19.50 -8.84 0.95
C GLN A 113 -20.81 -8.02 0.92
N LEU A 114 -20.75 -6.76 0.52
CA LEU A 114 -21.94 -5.93 0.37
C LEU A 114 -22.85 -6.43 -0.76
N ILE A 115 -22.30 -6.89 -1.89
CA ILE A 115 -23.07 -7.48 -2.97
C ILE A 115 -23.77 -8.76 -2.49
N LEU A 116 -23.06 -9.63 -1.77
CA LEU A 116 -23.65 -10.84 -1.21
C LEU A 116 -24.78 -10.51 -0.22
N LEU A 117 -24.59 -9.53 0.66
CA LEU A 117 -25.61 -9.07 1.58
C LEU A 117 -26.84 -8.51 0.85
N ALA A 118 -26.64 -7.72 -0.21
CA ALA A 118 -27.73 -7.19 -1.02
C ALA A 118 -28.57 -8.32 -1.66
N ILE A 119 -27.91 -9.36 -2.17
CA ILE A 119 -28.57 -10.54 -2.73
C ILE A 119 -29.35 -11.29 -1.65
N GLN A 120 -28.77 -11.49 -0.47
CA GLN A 120 -29.45 -12.15 0.67
C GLN A 120 -30.71 -11.39 1.10
N ILE A 121 -30.62 -10.06 1.20
CA ILE A 121 -31.78 -9.21 1.52
C ILE A 121 -32.85 -9.32 0.43
N ALA A 122 -32.47 -9.28 -0.84
CA ALA A 122 -33.42 -9.43 -1.94
C ALA A 122 -34.14 -10.79 -1.91
N GLN A 123 -33.41 -11.87 -1.61
CA GLN A 123 -34.00 -13.22 -1.46
C GLN A 123 -34.92 -13.34 -0.25
N ALA A 124 -34.53 -12.74 0.88
CA ALA A 124 -35.38 -12.69 2.07
C ALA A 124 -36.70 -11.97 1.79
N ILE A 125 -36.67 -10.87 1.03
CA ILE A 125 -37.87 -10.14 0.60
C ILE A 125 -38.69 -10.95 -0.41
N ALA A 126 -38.04 -11.56 -1.40
CA ALA A 126 -38.71 -12.35 -2.44
C ALA A 126 -39.49 -13.56 -1.87
N THR A 127 -38.95 -14.19 -0.82
CA THR A 127 -39.55 -15.35 -0.16
C THR A 127 -40.48 -14.97 1.00
N ALA A 128 -40.61 -13.68 1.33
CA ALA A 128 -41.37 -13.21 2.48
C ALA A 128 -42.84 -13.65 2.45
N ALA A 129 -43.51 -13.60 1.30
CA ALA A 129 -44.91 -14.00 1.20
C ALA A 129 -45.11 -15.51 1.47
N VAL A 130 -44.20 -16.33 0.95
CA VAL A 130 -44.28 -17.81 1.06
C VAL A 130 -43.89 -18.28 2.46
N THR A 131 -42.98 -17.56 3.13
CA THR A 131 -42.55 -17.84 4.51
C THR A 131 -43.39 -17.12 5.57
N PHE A 132 -44.50 -16.48 5.18
CA PHE A 132 -45.35 -15.66 6.06
C PHE A 132 -44.56 -14.58 6.83
N GLY A 133 -43.53 -14.01 6.20
CA GLY A 133 -42.67 -12.96 6.76
C GLY A 133 -41.51 -13.48 7.61
N ALA A 134 -41.38 -14.80 7.80
CA ALA A 134 -40.30 -15.36 8.61
C ALA A 134 -38.90 -15.08 8.02
N SER A 135 -38.75 -15.08 6.69
CA SER A 135 -37.47 -14.79 6.02
C SER A 135 -36.96 -13.36 6.27
N LEU A 136 -37.84 -12.40 6.55
CA LEU A 136 -37.44 -11.02 6.87
C LEU A 136 -36.70 -10.93 8.21
N LEU A 137 -36.92 -11.89 9.12
CA LEU A 137 -36.23 -11.97 10.40
C LEU A 137 -34.77 -12.41 10.26
N GLU A 138 -34.38 -12.92 9.09
CA GLU A 138 -33.00 -13.30 8.79
C GLU A 138 -32.13 -12.09 8.42
N ILE A 139 -32.73 -10.99 7.94
CA ILE A 139 -32.01 -9.79 7.48
C ILE A 139 -31.06 -9.22 8.56
N PRO A 140 -31.48 -9.03 9.83
CA PRO A 140 -30.57 -8.60 10.89
C PRO A 140 -29.41 -9.57 11.12
N ILE A 141 -29.64 -10.88 10.96
CA ILE A 141 -28.62 -11.92 11.12
C ILE A 141 -27.59 -11.83 9.98
N PHE A 142 -28.04 -11.68 8.73
CA PHE A 142 -27.15 -11.48 7.60
C PHE A 142 -26.27 -10.25 7.76
N LYS A 143 -26.86 -9.11 8.19
CA LYS A 143 -26.10 -7.89 8.49
C LYS A 143 -25.04 -8.10 9.56
N MET A 144 -25.37 -8.83 10.63
CA MET A 144 -24.43 -9.14 11.71
C MET A 144 -23.25 -9.99 11.20
N ILE A 145 -23.53 -11.02 10.39
CA ILE A 145 -22.50 -11.88 9.81
C ILE A 145 -21.60 -11.06 8.86
N THR A 146 -22.19 -10.23 8.01
CA THR A 146 -21.41 -9.35 7.11
C THR A 146 -20.53 -8.39 7.90
N GLY A 147 -21.05 -7.76 8.96
CA GLY A 147 -20.26 -6.89 9.84
C GLY A 147 -19.07 -7.63 10.44
N PHE A 148 -19.29 -8.81 11.00
CA PHE A 148 -18.21 -9.65 11.54
C PHE A 148 -17.14 -9.98 10.49
N ILE A 149 -17.54 -10.32 9.26
CA ILE A 149 -16.58 -10.59 8.18
C ILE A 149 -15.81 -9.32 7.81
N VAL A 150 -16.48 -8.16 7.75
CA VAL A 150 -15.81 -6.87 7.49
C VAL A 150 -14.79 -6.56 8.59
N ASP A 151 -15.11 -6.78 9.86
CA ASP A 151 -14.15 -6.64 10.97
C ASP A 151 -12.95 -7.56 10.81
N GLN A 152 -13.18 -8.83 10.43
CA GLN A 152 -12.08 -9.77 10.16
C GLN A 152 -11.19 -9.28 9.01
N LEU A 153 -11.79 -8.81 7.92
CA LEU A 153 -11.04 -8.27 6.78
C LEU A 153 -10.22 -7.04 7.17
N ILE A 154 -10.77 -6.13 7.98
CA ILE A 154 -10.06 -4.96 8.50
C ILE A 154 -8.89 -5.41 9.37
N ASN A 155 -9.09 -6.36 10.28
CA ASN A 155 -8.01 -6.86 11.14
C ASN A 155 -6.90 -7.54 10.32
N MET A 156 -7.25 -8.35 9.32
CA MET A 156 -6.27 -8.94 8.40
C MET A 156 -5.49 -7.86 7.64
N ALA A 157 -6.17 -6.79 7.20
CA ALA A 157 -5.50 -5.68 6.53
C ALA A 157 -4.56 -4.92 7.47
N ILE A 158 -4.97 -4.67 8.71
CA ILE A 158 -4.10 -4.05 9.74
C ILE A 158 -2.88 -4.93 10.00
N GLU A 159 -3.08 -6.23 10.20
CA GLU A 159 -1.99 -7.17 10.46
C GLU A 159 -1.01 -7.24 9.28
N ALA A 160 -1.53 -7.28 8.05
CA ALA A 160 -0.69 -7.30 6.85
C ALA A 160 0.12 -6.01 6.66
N VAL A 161 -0.35 -4.87 7.17
CA VAL A 161 0.39 -3.59 7.11
C VAL A 161 1.40 -3.48 8.26
N LEU A 162 1.06 -3.96 9.45
CA LEU A 162 1.92 -3.83 10.65
C LEU A 162 3.02 -4.90 10.72
N ASN A 163 2.76 -6.09 10.20
CA ASN A 163 3.70 -7.22 10.22
C ASN A 163 4.28 -7.56 8.83
N GLY A 164 3.93 -6.76 7.82
CA GLY A 164 4.39 -6.90 6.43
C GLY A 164 5.72 -6.23 6.14
#